data_AF-X5ZFX8-F1
#
_entry.id   AF-X5ZFX8-F1
#
_cell.length_a   1.000
_cell.length_b   1.000
_cell.length_c   1.000
_cell.angle_alpha   90.00
_cell.angle_beta   90.00
_cell.angle_gamma   90.00
#
_symmetry.space_group_name_H-M   'P 1'
#
loop_
_entity.id
_entity.type
_entity.pdbx_description
1 polymer ?
#
loop_
_entity_poly.entity_id
_entity_poly.type
_entity_poly.pdbx_seq_one_letter_code
_entity_poly.pdbx_strand_id
1 'polypeptide(L)'
;MDFSVVNWLAVVVAAVAAWLFGAVWYTALSKPWVRAARIDPSTSKKSILPFIISFIAELIMALVLALVVGAMTGGEPVLVAGLVFGFVLWLGFVATTLMANHRYENFGWDLTLIDGGHWLGVLLIIGAVIGWFGAPVVAS
;
A
#
# COMPACT_ATOMS: atom_id res chain seq x y z
N MET A 1 -13.82 9.96 -13.99
CA MET A 1 -13.14 8.66 -13.83
C MET A 1 -14.13 7.59 -14.22
N ASP A 2 -13.73 6.67 -15.09
CA ASP A 2 -14.55 5.53 -15.48
C ASP A 2 -14.40 4.43 -14.43
N PHE A 3 -15.49 4.00 -13.81
CA PHE A 3 -15.49 2.93 -12.81
C PHE A 3 -15.79 1.55 -13.42
N SER A 4 -16.12 1.49 -14.71
CA SER A 4 -16.33 0.21 -15.41
C SER A 4 -15.06 -0.64 -15.46
N VAL A 5 -13.89 0.00 -15.41
CA VAL A 5 -12.58 -0.66 -15.38
C VAL A 5 -12.23 -1.25 -14.01
N VAL A 6 -13.05 -1.03 -12.98
CA VAL A 6 -12.74 -1.48 -11.60
C VAL A 6 -13.30 -2.87 -11.36
N ASN A 7 -12.40 -3.82 -11.15
CA ASN A 7 -12.75 -5.13 -10.60
C ASN A 7 -12.80 -5.06 -9.07
N TRP A 8 -14.02 -4.96 -8.51
CA TRP A 8 -14.23 -4.83 -7.06
C TRP A 8 -13.69 -6.03 -6.26
N LEU A 9 -13.71 -7.23 -6.83
CA LEU A 9 -13.09 -8.39 -6.20
C LEU A 9 -11.57 -8.21 -6.12
N ALA A 10 -10.94 -7.77 -7.20
CA ALA A 10 -9.50 -7.50 -7.21
C ALA A 10 -9.11 -6.43 -6.19
N VAL A 11 -9.91 -5.38 -6.01
CA VAL A 11 -9.67 -4.32 -5.01
C VAL A 11 -9.67 -4.90 -3.59
N VAL A 12 -10.67 -5.72 -3.25
CA VAL A 12 -10.77 -6.34 -1.92
C VAL A 12 -9.62 -7.33 -1.69
N VAL A 13 -9.31 -8.17 -2.68
CA VAL A 13 -8.20 -9.15 -2.59
C VAL A 13 -6.86 -8.43 -2.44
N ALA A 14 -6.63 -7.36 -3.20
CA ALA A 14 -5.42 -6.56 -3.14
C ALA A 14 -5.21 -5.94 -1.75
N ALA A 15 -6.26 -5.32 -1.19
CA ALA A 15 -6.21 -4.72 0.13
C ALA A 15 -5.98 -5.77 1.23
N VAL A 16 -6.66 -6.93 1.17
CA VAL A 16 -6.42 -8.01 2.16
C VAL A 16 -4.98 -8.53 2.06
N ALA A 17 -4.47 -8.75 0.85
CA ALA A 17 -3.10 -9.25 0.66
C ALA A 17 -2.05 -8.26 1.18
N ALA A 18 -2.21 -6.98 0.87
CA ALA A 18 -1.32 -5.92 1.35
C ALA A 18 -1.40 -5.76 2.88
N TRP A 19 -2.58 -5.92 3.46
CA TRP A 19 -2.80 -5.70 4.89
C TRP A 19 -2.17 -6.82 5.72
N LEU A 20 -2.32 -8.06 5.24
CA LEU A 20 -1.61 -9.21 5.80
C LEU A 20 -0.09 -9.07 5.65
N PHE A 21 0.38 -8.55 4.52
CA PHE A 21 1.79 -8.23 4.35
C PHE A 21 2.27 -7.19 5.38
N GLY A 22 1.50 -6.13 5.64
CA GLY A 22 1.83 -5.14 6.66
C GLY A 22 1.93 -5.75 8.06
N ALA A 23 0.98 -6.63 8.41
CA ALA A 23 1.02 -7.37 9.67
C ALA A 23 2.31 -8.22 9.79
N VAL A 24 2.70 -8.93 8.72
CA VAL A 24 3.94 -9.71 8.68
C VAL A 24 5.17 -8.81 8.78
N TRP A 25 5.22 -7.71 8.02
CA TRP A 25 6.34 -6.78 7.98
C TRP A 25 6.64 -6.18 9.35
N TYR A 26 5.64 -5.60 10.01
CA TYR A 26 5.81 -4.98 11.32
C TYR A 26 5.97 -6.00 12.46
N THR A 27 5.52 -7.24 12.29
CA THR A 27 5.85 -8.32 13.22
C THR A 27 7.33 -8.72 13.09
N ALA A 28 7.81 -8.94 11.87
CA ALA A 28 9.18 -9.34 11.58
C ALA A 28 10.20 -8.26 11.95
N LEU A 29 9.88 -6.99 11.70
CA LEU A 29 10.72 -5.83 12.01
C LEU A 29 10.31 -5.11 13.30
N SER A 30 9.56 -5.76 14.17
CA SER A 30 9.00 -5.15 15.39
C SER A 30 10.04 -4.43 16.24
N LYS A 31 11.16 -5.10 16.59
CA LYS A 31 12.22 -4.52 17.42
C LYS A 31 12.85 -3.24 16.81
N PRO A 32 13.39 -3.28 15.57
CA PRO A 32 13.97 -2.07 14.98
C PRO A 32 12.91 -0.98 14.74
N TRP A 33 11.67 -1.34 14.37
CA TRP A 33 10.59 -0.38 14.18
C TRP A 33 10.21 0.33 15.48
N VAL A 34 9.94 -0.39 16.58
CA VAL A 34 9.60 0.21 17.88
C VAL A 34 10.68 1.18 18.34
N ARG A 35 11.96 0.82 18.16
CA ARG A 35 13.09 1.69 18.48
C ARG A 35 13.11 2.94 17.60
N ALA A 36 12.99 2.78 16.28
CA ALA A 36 13.06 3.87 15.31
C ALA A 36 11.88 4.85 15.47
N ALA A 37 10.68 4.32 15.72
CA ALA A 37 9.45 5.07 15.98
C ALA A 37 9.39 5.64 17.42
N ARG A 38 10.38 5.35 18.27
CA ARG A 38 10.47 5.80 19.67
C ARG A 38 9.21 5.46 20.48
N ILE A 39 8.60 4.32 20.18
CA ILE A 39 7.40 3.83 20.88
C ILE A 39 7.83 3.31 22.25
N ASP A 40 7.23 3.84 23.31
CA ASP A 40 7.38 3.32 24.65
C ASP A 40 6.40 2.15 24.89
N PRO A 41 6.88 0.91 25.05
CA PRO A 41 6.00 -0.24 25.26
C PRO A 41 5.22 -0.18 26.56
N SER A 42 5.71 0.55 27.57
CA SER A 42 5.10 0.64 28.90
C SER A 42 3.83 1.49 28.91
N THR A 43 3.71 2.41 27.96
CA THR A 43 2.56 3.33 27.83
C THR A 43 1.64 2.97 26.65
N SER A 44 2.06 2.00 25.83
CA SER A 44 1.32 1.57 24.64
C SER A 44 0.07 0.77 25.00
N LYS A 45 -1.11 1.35 24.73
CA LYS A 45 -2.39 0.65 24.87
C LYS A 45 -2.66 -0.22 23.64
N LYS A 46 -3.12 -1.45 23.86
CA LYS A 46 -3.62 -2.30 22.77
C LYS A 46 -4.90 -1.69 22.21
N SER A 47 -4.84 -1.21 20.97
CA SER A 47 -5.98 -0.68 20.23
C SER A 47 -6.08 -1.39 18.89
N ILE A 48 -7.30 -1.81 18.52
CA ILE A 48 -7.58 -2.37 17.19
C ILE A 48 -7.71 -1.26 16.13
N LEU A 49 -7.84 0.00 16.54
CA LEU A 49 -8.16 1.09 15.62
C LEU A 49 -7.11 1.31 14.51
N PRO A 50 -5.79 1.24 14.76
CA PRO A 50 -4.80 1.36 13.68
C PRO A 50 -4.92 0.26 12.62
N PHE A 51 -5.34 -0.94 12.99
CA PHE A 51 -5.57 -2.05 12.07
C PHE A 51 -6.77 -1.79 11.14
N ILE A 52 -7.84 -1.19 11.67
CA ILE A 52 -9.02 -0.82 10.89
C ILE A 52 -8.67 0.34 9.95
N ILE A 53 -7.96 1.37 10.45
CA ILE A 53 -7.57 2.53 9.66
C ILE A 53 -6.64 2.13 8.51
N SER A 54 -5.64 1.29 8.77
CA SER A 54 -4.73 0.78 7.73
C SER A 54 -5.47 -0.02 6.67
N PHE A 55 -6.35 -0.94 7.06
CA PHE A 55 -7.15 -1.70 6.09
C PHE A 55 -8.01 -0.80 5.19
N ILE A 56 -8.66 0.22 5.76
CA ILE A 56 -9.44 1.20 4.98
C ILE A 56 -8.53 2.00 4.04
N ALA A 57 -7.35 2.43 4.50
CA ALA A 57 -6.40 3.14 3.68
C ALA A 57 -5.94 2.28 2.49
N GLU A 58 -5.68 1.01 2.71
CA GLU A 58 -5.27 0.06 1.68
C GLU A 58 -6.40 -0.26 0.67
N LEU A 59 -7.66 -0.33 1.12
CA LEU A 59 -8.80 -0.40 0.20
C LEU A 59 -8.88 0.83 -0.71
N ILE A 60 -8.66 2.02 -0.17
CA ILE A 60 -8.64 3.27 -0.95
C ILE A 60 -7.46 3.25 -1.93
N MET A 61 -6.27 2.85 -1.49
CA MET A 61 -5.10 2.72 -2.36
C MET A 61 -5.36 1.72 -3.49
N ALA A 62 -5.95 0.57 -3.20
CA ALA A 62 -6.29 -0.45 -4.19
C ALA A 62 -7.31 0.03 -5.22
N LEU A 63 -8.34 0.77 -4.80
CA LEU A 63 -9.28 1.41 -5.70
C LEU A 63 -8.58 2.44 -6.61
N VAL A 64 -7.74 3.31 -6.06
CA VAL A 64 -7.01 4.32 -6.83
C VAL A 64 -6.06 3.65 -7.84
N LEU A 65 -5.34 2.61 -7.43
CA LEU A 65 -4.47 1.86 -8.34
C LEU A 65 -5.27 1.18 -9.45
N ALA A 66 -6.44 0.60 -9.15
CA ALA A 66 -7.33 0.03 -10.16
C ALA A 66 -7.77 1.07 -11.20
N LEU A 67 -8.12 2.28 -10.77
CA LEU A 67 -8.48 3.38 -11.66
C LEU A 67 -7.30 3.86 -12.52
N VAL A 68 -6.11 4.02 -11.93
CA VAL A 68 -4.90 4.46 -12.65
C VAL A 68 -4.46 3.41 -13.66
N VAL A 69 -4.34 2.15 -13.24
CA VAL A 69 -3.93 1.04 -14.12
C VAL A 69 -4.98 0.83 -15.21
N GLY A 70 -6.27 0.80 -14.86
CA GLY A 70 -7.37 0.64 -15.81
C GLY A 70 -7.41 1.75 -16.85
N ALA A 71 -7.25 3.01 -16.45
CA ALA A 71 -7.21 4.15 -17.38
C ALA A 71 -6.04 4.07 -18.39
N MET A 72 -4.91 3.50 -17.97
CA MET A 72 -3.71 3.41 -18.80
C MET A 72 -3.66 2.16 -19.70
N THR A 73 -4.37 1.11 -19.30
CA THR A 73 -4.40 -0.19 -20.00
C THR A 73 -5.69 -0.43 -20.78
N GLY A 74 -6.70 0.44 -20.63
CA GLY A 74 -8.04 0.19 -21.13
C GLY A 74 -8.79 -0.91 -20.36
N GLY A 75 -8.30 -1.29 -19.18
CA GLY A 75 -8.85 -2.38 -18.38
C GLY A 75 -8.22 -3.75 -18.66
N GLU A 76 -7.28 -3.86 -19.60
CA GLU A 76 -6.60 -5.12 -19.89
C GLU A 76 -5.72 -5.59 -18.70
N PRO A 77 -5.64 -6.92 -18.44
CA PRO A 77 -4.82 -7.47 -17.37
C PRO A 77 -3.33 -7.40 -17.75
N VAL A 78 -2.66 -6.33 -17.32
CA VAL A 78 -1.23 -6.11 -17.55
C VAL A 78 -0.47 -6.03 -16.22
N LEU A 79 0.06 -7.18 -15.76
CA LEU A 79 0.81 -7.29 -14.50
C LEU A 79 1.96 -6.27 -14.38
N VAL A 80 2.73 -6.10 -15.46
CA VAL A 80 3.86 -5.16 -15.48
C VAL A 80 3.40 -3.72 -15.28
N ALA A 81 2.27 -3.33 -15.87
CA ALA A 81 1.71 -1.99 -15.65
C ALA A 81 1.36 -1.78 -14.19
N GLY A 82 0.70 -2.76 -13.56
CA GLY A 82 0.38 -2.73 -12.13
C GLY A 82 1.61 -2.54 -11.25
N LEU A 83 2.69 -3.30 -11.48
CA LEU A 83 3.95 -3.17 -10.75
C LEU A 83 4.62 -1.81 -10.97
N VAL A 84 4.67 -1.33 -12.23
CA VAL A 84 5.26 -0.03 -12.57
C VAL A 84 4.50 1.11 -11.91
N PHE A 85 3.17 1.12 -11.97
CA PHE A 85 2.36 2.15 -11.32
C PHE A 85 2.45 2.07 -9.79
N GLY A 86 2.47 0.87 -9.21
CA GLY A 86 2.73 0.69 -7.78
C GLY A 86 4.06 1.30 -7.36
N PHE A 87 5.14 1.05 -8.11
CA PHE A 87 6.46 1.62 -7.84
C PHE A 87 6.50 3.15 -8.02
N VAL A 88 5.97 3.68 -9.13
CA VAL A 88 6.05 5.12 -9.43
C VAL A 88 5.20 5.93 -8.46
N LEU A 89 4.00 5.44 -8.09
CA LEU A 89 3.15 6.11 -7.10
C LEU A 89 3.76 6.04 -5.71
N TRP A 90 4.38 4.92 -5.36
CA TRP A 90 5.17 4.81 -4.13
C TRP A 90 6.30 5.85 -4.12
N LEU A 91 7.12 5.88 -5.17
CA LEU A 91 8.30 6.74 -5.22
C LEU A 91 7.91 8.22 -5.20
N GLY A 92 6.91 8.60 -6.00
CA GLY A 92 6.50 9.99 -6.19
C GLY A 92 5.73 10.58 -5.01
N PHE A 93 4.88 9.78 -4.35
CA PHE A 93 3.95 10.30 -3.32
C PHE A 93 4.17 9.74 -1.93
N VAL A 94 4.66 8.50 -1.78
CA VAL A 94 4.79 7.89 -0.45
C VAL A 94 6.21 8.04 0.08
N ALA A 95 7.21 7.60 -0.68
CA ALA A 95 8.61 7.65 -0.27
C ALA A 95 9.09 9.09 -0.03
N THR A 96 8.77 10.00 -0.94
CA THR A 96 9.10 11.43 -0.83
C THR A 96 8.43 12.10 0.38
N THR A 97 7.15 11.83 0.61
CA THR A 97 6.41 12.39 1.75
C THR A 97 6.89 11.83 3.09
N LEU A 98 7.10 10.51 3.20
CA LEU A 98 7.67 9.91 4.41
C LEU A 98 9.08 10.43 4.69
N MET A 99 9.90 10.56 3.65
CA MET A 99 11.24 11.13 3.78
C MET A 99 11.17 12.54 4.36
N ALA A 100 10.37 13.43 3.75
CA ALA A 100 10.23 14.82 4.20
C ALA A 100 9.69 14.89 5.64
N ASN A 101 8.58 14.22 5.93
CA ASN A 101 7.93 14.24 7.24
C ASN A 101 8.88 13.76 8.34
N HIS A 102 9.53 12.60 8.14
CA HIS A 102 10.46 12.06 9.14
C HIS A 102 11.67 12.98 9.37
N ARG A 103 12.11 13.76 8.37
CA ARG A 103 13.16 14.77 8.58
C ARG A 103 12.65 15.90 9.47
N TYR A 104 11.47 16.45 9.21
CA TYR A 104 10.88 17.52 10.02
C TYR A 104 10.53 17.07 11.45
N GLU A 105 10.15 15.82 11.61
CA GLU A 105 9.84 15.19 12.91
C GLU A 105 11.09 14.73 13.68
N ASN A 106 12.29 14.95 13.13
CA ASN A 106 13.58 14.52 13.69
C ASN A 106 13.68 13.00 13.95
N PHE A 107 13.09 12.18 13.08
CA PHE A 107 13.30 10.73 13.06
C PHE A 107 14.56 10.35 12.26
N GLY A 108 15.12 9.16 12.56
CA GLY A 108 16.28 8.62 11.86
C GLY A 108 15.92 8.10 10.47
N TRP A 109 16.94 7.80 9.65
CA TRP A 109 16.73 7.17 8.32
C TRP A 109 16.24 5.73 8.44
N ASP A 110 16.49 5.08 9.56
CA ASP A 110 15.96 3.76 9.91
C ASP A 110 14.43 3.72 9.83
N LEU A 111 13.72 4.69 10.41
CA LEU A 111 12.25 4.74 10.33
C LEU A 111 11.77 4.96 8.89
N THR A 112 12.41 5.87 8.15
CA THR A 112 12.08 6.13 6.73
C THR A 112 12.28 4.88 5.88
N LEU A 113 13.32 4.08 6.11
CA LEU A 113 13.56 2.84 5.37
C LEU A 113 12.55 1.74 5.74
N ILE A 114 12.21 1.61 7.03
CA ILE A 114 11.24 0.60 7.50
C ILE A 114 9.85 0.90 6.95
N ASP A 115 9.35 2.13 7.14
CA ASP A 115 8.01 2.51 6.69
C ASP A 115 7.97 2.68 5.18
N GLY A 116 9.01 3.27 4.57
CA GLY A 116 9.12 3.39 3.13
C GLY A 116 9.16 2.03 2.43
N GLY A 117 9.90 1.06 2.97
CA GLY A 117 9.93 -0.32 2.47
C GLY A 117 8.62 -1.06 2.64
N HIS A 118 7.93 -0.87 3.78
CA HIS A 118 6.58 -1.38 4.00
C HIS A 118 5.63 -0.89 2.90
N TRP A 119 5.55 0.42 2.70
CA TRP A 119 4.60 0.98 1.72
C TRP A 119 4.97 0.67 0.27
N LEU A 120 6.26 0.44 -0.02
CA LEU A 120 6.67 -0.11 -1.32
C LEU A 120 6.06 -1.49 -1.53
N GLY A 121 6.22 -2.39 -0.54
CA GLY A 121 5.65 -3.73 -0.59
C GLY A 121 4.13 -3.70 -0.76
N VAL A 122 3.44 -2.86 0.01
CA VAL A 122 1.98 -2.65 -0.10
C VAL A 122 1.58 -2.26 -1.52
N LEU A 123 2.18 -1.21 -2.08
CA LEU A 123 1.79 -0.72 -3.41
C LEU A 123 2.18 -1.67 -4.55
N LEU A 124 3.28 -2.42 -4.41
CA LEU A 124 3.64 -3.47 -5.36
C LEU A 124 2.68 -4.66 -5.30
N ILE A 125 2.25 -5.09 -4.10
CA ILE A 125 1.27 -6.17 -3.94
C ILE A 125 -0.07 -5.76 -4.53
N ILE A 126 -0.54 -4.55 -4.20
CA ILE A 126 -1.78 -4.01 -4.76
C ILE A 126 -1.66 -3.93 -6.29
N GLY A 127 -0.57 -3.35 -6.81
CA GLY A 127 -0.31 -3.26 -8.24
C GLY A 127 -0.29 -4.61 -8.94
N ALA A 128 0.37 -5.60 -8.33
CA ALA A 128 0.43 -6.95 -8.88
C ALA A 128 -0.97 -7.60 -8.97
N VAL A 129 -1.76 -7.52 -7.90
CA VAL A 129 -3.11 -8.11 -7.87
C VAL A 129 -4.03 -7.42 -8.88
N ILE A 130 -4.04 -6.08 -8.90
CA ILE A 130 -4.84 -5.31 -9.86
C ILE A 130 -4.43 -5.60 -11.30
N GLY A 131 -3.13 -5.55 -11.60
CA GLY A 131 -2.61 -5.81 -12.94
C GLY A 131 -2.80 -7.26 -13.39
N TRP A 132 -2.85 -8.21 -12.46
CA TRP A 132 -3.16 -9.61 -12.76
C TRP A 132 -4.63 -9.83 -13.12
N PHE A 133 -5.55 -9.21 -12.37
CA PHE A 133 -6.98 -9.39 -12.59
C PHE A 133 -7.51 -8.63 -13.81
N GLY A 134 -7.04 -7.39 -14.03
CA GLY A 134 -7.65 -6.48 -15.00
C GLY A 134 -9.10 -6.09 -14.65
N ALA A 135 -9.75 -5.37 -15.55
CA ALA A 135 -11.16 -5.00 -15.46
C ALA A 135 -12.06 -6.25 -15.56
N PRO A 136 -13.29 -6.20 -15.02
CA PRO A 136 -14.26 -7.26 -15.25
C PRO A 136 -14.54 -7.40 -16.75
N VAL A 137 -14.53 -8.64 -17.27
CA VAL A 137 -14.89 -8.90 -18.67
C VAL A 137 -16.30 -8.39 -18.89
N VAL A 138 -16.44 -7.33 -19.69
CA VAL A 138 -17.76 -6.85 -20.11
C VAL A 138 -18.32 -7.94 -21.02
N ALA A 139 -19.36 -8.65 -20.56
CA ALA A 139 -20.14 -9.51 -21.44
C ALA A 139 -20.68 -8.62 -22.56
N SER A 140 -20.17 -8.86 -23.78
CA SER A 140 -20.62 -8.20 -25.00
C SER A 140 -21.94 -8.79 -25.48
#